data_AF-A0A3D2EE22-F1
#
_entry.id   AF-A0A3D2EE22-F1
#
_cell.length_a   1.000
_cell.length_b   1.000
_cell.length_c   1.000
_cell.angle_alpha   90.00
_cell.angle_beta   90.00
_cell.angle_gamma   90.00
#
_symmetry.space_group_name_H-M   'P 1'
#
loop_
_entity.id
_entity.type
_entity.pdbx_description
1 polymer ?
#
loop_
_entity_poly.entity_id
_entity_poly.type
_entity_poly.pdbx_seq_one_letter_code
_entity_poly.pdbx_strand_id
1 'polypeptide(L)'
;MSISGAWHARNMIWKCSNVISYLEGAISSQQSGIEMVDSAILQLNTNLTANPDSALGFMITTFDDKEAEWYERTQNIISALNDGVDSLVLKKGEVEQKKEEWEEILRREEEENAGFLL
;
A
#
# COMPACT_ATOMS: atom_id res chain seq x y z
N MET A 1 6.60 35.89 -20.99
CA MET A 1 6.00 34.65 -20.44
C MET A 1 5.28 34.98 -19.15
N SER A 2 4.15 34.32 -18.85
CA SER A 2 3.37 34.65 -17.66
C SER A 2 3.89 33.87 -16.46
N ILE A 3 4.13 34.57 -15.35
CA ILE A 3 4.38 34.01 -14.01
C ILE A 3 3.39 32.89 -13.63
N SER A 4 2.23 32.79 -14.32
CA SER A 4 1.23 31.77 -14.08
C SER A 4 1.63 30.35 -14.50
N GLY A 5 2.51 30.16 -15.49
CA GLY A 5 2.93 28.82 -15.98
C GLY A 5 3.77 28.05 -14.96
N ALA A 6 4.93 28.60 -14.61
CA ALA A 6 5.79 28.06 -13.55
C ALA A 6 5.10 27.97 -12.19
N TRP A 7 4.25 28.96 -11.83
CA TRP A 7 3.46 28.88 -10.60
C TRP A 7 2.48 27.71 -10.60
N HIS A 8 1.80 27.47 -11.73
CA HIS A 8 0.89 26.35 -11.88
C HIS A 8 1.61 25.00 -11.78
N ALA A 9 2.74 24.85 -12.47
CA ALA A 9 3.55 23.63 -12.40
C ALA A 9 4.00 23.33 -10.96
N ARG A 10 4.52 24.32 -10.23
CA ARG A 10 4.88 24.16 -8.80
C ARG A 10 3.70 23.72 -7.94
N ASN A 11 2.52 24.31 -8.15
CA ASN A 11 1.31 23.92 -7.42
C ASN A 11 0.92 22.47 -7.72
N MET A 12 1.03 22.03 -8.97
CA MET A 12 0.74 20.65 -9.35
C MET A 12 1.74 19.65 -8.76
N ILE A 13 3.05 19.97 -8.78
CA ILE A 13 4.10 19.17 -8.13
C ILE A 13 3.81 18.99 -6.64
N TRP A 14 3.41 20.08 -5.96
CA TRP A 14 3.05 20.02 -4.53
C TRP A 14 1.85 19.12 -4.28
N LYS A 15 0.80 19.21 -5.11
CA LYS A 15 -0.37 18.32 -5.01
C LYS A 15 -0.01 16.85 -5.24
N CYS A 16 0.78 16.55 -6.26
CA CYS A 16 1.27 15.19 -6.50
C CYS A 16 2.05 14.67 -5.29
N SER A 17 2.94 15.49 -4.72
CA SER A 17 3.73 15.13 -3.54
C SER A 17 2.84 14.77 -2.34
N ASN A 18 1.81 15.56 -2.05
CA ASN A 18 0.86 15.26 -0.99
C ASN A 18 0.13 13.93 -1.22
N VAL A 19 -0.34 13.70 -2.46
CA VAL A 19 -1.03 12.44 -2.80
C VAL A 19 -0.11 11.25 -2.65
N ILE A 20 1.15 11.35 -3.07
CA ILE A 20 2.16 10.30 -2.88
C ILE A 20 2.33 10.00 -1.39
N SER A 21 2.50 11.02 -0.54
CA SER A 21 2.62 10.82 0.91
C SER A 21 1.39 10.15 1.54
N TYR A 22 0.18 10.48 1.08
CA TYR A 22 -1.03 9.80 1.53
C TYR A 22 -1.06 8.33 1.11
N LEU A 23 -0.65 8.02 -0.13
CA LEU A 23 -0.58 6.66 -0.64
C LEU A 23 0.47 5.83 0.11
N GLU A 24 1.63 6.40 0.42
CA GLU A 24 2.68 5.75 1.22
C GLU A 24 2.20 5.40 2.63
N GLY A 25 1.48 6.32 3.28
CA GLY A 25 0.87 6.05 4.58
C GLY A 25 -0.19 4.94 4.53
N ALA A 26 -1.02 4.93 3.49
CA ALA A 26 -2.04 3.89 3.31
C ALA A 26 -1.42 2.50 3.05
N ILE A 27 -0.41 2.42 2.18
CA ILE A 27 0.34 1.20 1.89
C ILE A 27 0.98 0.66 3.17
N SER A 28 1.71 1.51 3.90
CA SER A 28 2.39 1.11 5.15
C SER A 28 1.39 0.61 6.20
N SER A 29 0.26 1.29 6.36
CA SER A 29 -0.77 0.86 7.32
C SER A 29 -1.39 -0.49 6.94
N GLN A 30 -1.63 -0.74 5.65
CA GLN A 30 -2.19 -2.02 5.21
C GLN A 30 -1.18 -3.16 5.36
N GLN A 31 0.07 -2.94 4.95
CA GLN A 31 1.14 -3.93 5.11
C GLN A 31 1.35 -4.32 6.58
N SER A 32 1.37 -3.34 7.49
CA SER A 32 1.46 -3.62 8.92
C SER A 32 0.29 -4.46 9.44
N GLY A 33 -0.93 -4.19 8.94
CA GLY A 33 -2.12 -5.00 9.28
C GLY A 33 -2.00 -6.45 8.81
N ILE A 34 -1.49 -6.67 7.60
CA ILE A 34 -1.25 -8.01 7.04
C ILE A 34 -0.22 -8.76 7.89
N GLU A 35 0.91 -8.13 8.21
CA GLU A 35 1.96 -8.72 9.06
C GLU A 35 1.44 -9.12 10.45
N MET A 36 0.56 -8.33 11.04
CA MET A 36 -0.08 -8.66 12.33
C MET A 36 -0.95 -9.91 12.22
N VAL A 37 -1.73 -10.05 11.14
CA VAL A 37 -2.58 -11.23 10.92
C VAL A 37 -1.71 -12.46 10.69
N ASP A 38 -0.67 -12.38 9.87
CA ASP A 38 0.27 -13.48 9.62
C ASP A 38 0.95 -13.92 10.92
N SER A 39 1.37 -12.98 11.76
CA SER A 39 1.95 -13.29 13.08
C SER A 39 0.97 -14.01 14.00
N ALA A 40 -0.30 -13.58 14.03
CA ALA A 40 -1.33 -14.23 14.83
C ALA A 40 -1.60 -15.67 14.36
N ILE A 41 -1.63 -15.90 13.05
CA ILE A 41 -1.77 -17.25 12.46
C ILE A 41 -0.58 -18.14 12.83
N LEU A 42 0.65 -17.61 12.73
CA LEU A 42 1.85 -18.37 13.11
C LEU A 42 1.84 -18.76 14.60
N GLN A 43 1.41 -17.86 15.48
CA GLN A 43 1.28 -18.14 16.92
C GLN A 43 0.22 -19.23 17.19
N LEU A 44 -0.93 -19.18 16.52
CA LEU A 44 -1.96 -20.22 16.61
C LEU A 44 -1.40 -21.59 16.20
N ASN A 45 -0.75 -21.67 15.04
CA ASN A 45 -0.12 -22.91 14.55
C ASN A 45 0.95 -23.46 15.51
N THR A 46 1.77 -22.58 16.09
CA THR A 46 2.81 -22.96 17.06
C THR A 46 2.19 -23.54 18.34
N ASN A 47 1.11 -22.94 18.84
CA ASN A 47 0.43 -23.41 20.05
C ASN A 47 -0.27 -24.76 19.83
N LEU A 48 -0.88 -24.98 18.66
CA LEU A 48 -1.53 -26.24 18.28
C LEU A 48 -0.51 -27.39 18.20
N THR A 49 0.67 -27.13 17.62
CA THR A 49 1.73 -28.14 17.47
C THR A 49 2.48 -28.45 18.77
N ALA A 50 2.53 -27.51 19.71
CA ALA A 50 3.22 -27.68 20.99
C ALA A 50 2.46 -28.52 22.03
N ASN A 51 1.14 -28.73 21.88
CA ASN A 51 0.35 -29.51 22.85
C ASN A 51 -0.67 -30.47 22.19
N PRO A 52 -0.18 -31.49 21.46
CA PRO A 52 -1.01 -32.36 20.62
C PRO A 52 -2.05 -33.17 21.41
N ASP A 53 -1.78 -33.56 22.66
CA ASP A 53 -2.69 -34.38 23.47
C ASP A 53 -3.90 -33.59 24.01
N SER A 54 -3.73 -32.28 24.26
CA SER A 54 -4.84 -31.38 24.62
C SER A 54 -5.68 -30.97 23.40
N ALA A 55 -5.07 -30.94 22.22
CA ALA A 55 -5.71 -30.65 20.95
C ALA A 55 -6.52 -31.86 20.44
N LEU A 56 -6.03 -33.09 20.62
CA LEU A 56 -6.73 -34.32 20.19
C LEU A 56 -8.12 -34.48 20.84
N GLY A 57 -8.25 -34.17 22.13
CA GLY A 57 -9.52 -34.25 22.86
C GLY A 57 -10.56 -33.21 22.44
N PHE A 58 -10.11 -32.08 21.88
CA PHE A 58 -10.97 -30.99 21.40
C PHE A 58 -11.34 -31.15 19.91
N MET A 59 -10.41 -31.65 19.08
CA MET A 59 -10.59 -31.86 17.64
C MET A 59 -11.58 -32.98 17.31
N ILE A 60 -11.61 -34.08 18.08
CA ILE A 60 -12.36 -35.30 17.72
C ILE A 60 -13.89 -35.14 17.76
N THR A 61 -14.46 -34.10 18.38
CA THR A 61 -15.92 -34.02 18.59
C THR A 61 -16.65 -32.87 17.91
N THR A 62 -15.97 -31.81 17.42
CA THR A 62 -16.73 -30.63 16.91
C THR A 62 -16.08 -29.76 15.81
N PHE A 63 -14.81 -29.95 15.38
CA PHE A 63 -14.04 -28.80 14.84
C PHE A 63 -13.34 -28.87 13.46
N ASP A 64 -13.41 -29.93 12.65
CA ASP A 64 -12.62 -29.95 11.38
C ASP A 64 -13.12 -28.97 10.29
N ASP A 65 -14.41 -29.02 9.92
CA ASP A 65 -14.90 -28.24 8.75
C ASP A 65 -14.96 -26.73 9.02
N LYS A 66 -15.32 -26.32 10.24
CA LYS A 66 -15.44 -24.90 10.61
C LYS A 66 -14.08 -24.23 10.80
N GLU A 67 -13.08 -24.98 11.27
CA GLU A 67 -11.72 -24.48 11.39
C GLU A 67 -11.08 -24.33 10.01
N ALA A 68 -11.27 -25.32 9.13
CA ALA A 68 -10.85 -25.23 7.73
C ALA A 68 -11.49 -24.04 6.99
N GLU A 69 -12.81 -23.84 7.15
CA GLU A 69 -13.52 -22.68 6.58
C GLU A 69 -12.97 -21.34 7.12
N TRP A 70 -12.67 -21.26 8.43
CA TRP A 70 -12.10 -20.06 9.03
C TRP A 70 -10.69 -19.76 8.50
N TYR A 71 -9.85 -20.79 8.34
CA TYR A 71 -8.52 -20.65 7.75
C TYR A 71 -8.61 -20.18 6.29
N GLU A 72 -9.45 -20.84 5.47
CA GLU A 72 -9.66 -20.46 4.07
C GLU A 72 -10.15 -19.01 3.97
N ARG A 73 -11.13 -18.63 4.77
CA ARG A 73 -11.64 -17.25 4.80
C ARG A 73 -10.56 -16.25 5.19
N THR A 74 -9.70 -16.58 6.14
CA THR A 74 -8.61 -15.70 6.59
C THR A 74 -7.57 -15.52 5.48
N GLN A 75 -7.19 -16.60 4.78
CA GLN A 75 -6.30 -16.53 3.62
C GLN A 75 -6.89 -15.70 2.48
N ASN A 76 -8.18 -15.86 2.19
CA ASN A 76 -8.88 -15.06 1.19
C ASN A 76 -8.88 -13.56 1.55
N ILE A 77 -9.03 -13.22 2.83
CA ILE A 77 -8.94 -11.83 3.31
C ILE A 77 -7.52 -11.28 3.12
N ILE A 78 -6.48 -12.03 3.49
CA ILE A 78 -5.08 -11.62 3.30
C ILE A 78 -4.78 -11.41 1.81
N SER A 79 -5.22 -12.31 0.95
CA SER A 79 -5.07 -12.16 -0.50
C SER A 79 -5.73 -10.88 -1.01
N ALA A 80 -6.98 -10.61 -0.61
CA ALA A 80 -7.68 -9.39 -1.03
C ALA A 80 -7.01 -8.11 -0.49
N LEU A 81 -6.42 -8.15 0.70
CA LEU A 81 -5.65 -7.04 1.26
C LEU A 81 -4.36 -6.80 0.47
N ASN A 82 -3.65 -7.86 0.08
CA ASN A 82 -2.46 -7.77 -0.78
C ASN A 82 -2.80 -7.18 -2.15
N ASP A 83 -3.88 -7.63 -2.79
CA ASP A 83 -4.36 -7.04 -4.06
C ASP A 83 -4.66 -5.53 -3.90
N GLY A 84 -5.19 -5.14 -2.75
CA GLY A 84 -5.41 -3.75 -2.38
C GLY A 84 -4.11 -2.94 -2.30
N VAL A 85 -3.08 -3.50 -1.66
CA VAL A 85 -1.74 -2.90 -1.57
C VAL A 85 -1.14 -2.72 -2.96
N ASP A 86 -1.20 -3.75 -3.82
CA ASP A 86 -0.69 -3.70 -5.19
C ASP A 86 -1.39 -2.61 -6.01
N SER A 87 -2.72 -2.46 -5.86
CA SER A 87 -3.48 -1.39 -6.50
C SER A 87 -3.03 0.00 -6.04
N LEU A 88 -2.74 0.18 -4.74
CA LEU A 88 -2.23 1.45 -4.21
C LEU A 88 -0.82 1.76 -4.73
N VAL A 89 0.05 0.75 -4.82
CA VAL A 89 1.41 0.88 -5.38
C VAL A 89 1.35 1.32 -6.84
N LEU A 90 0.47 0.71 -7.65
CA LEU A 90 0.27 1.11 -9.05
C LEU A 90 -0.18 2.57 -9.16
N LYS A 91 -1.19 2.98 -8.37
CA LYS A 91 -1.66 4.38 -8.34
C LYS A 91 -0.59 5.35 -7.90
N LYS A 92 0.26 4.97 -6.94
CA LYS A 92 1.41 5.78 -6.53
C LYS A 92 2.34 6.02 -7.72
N GLY A 93 2.69 4.97 -8.46
CA GLY A 93 3.53 5.08 -9.67
C GLY A 93 2.94 6.00 -10.74
N GLU A 94 1.63 5.96 -10.98
CA GLU A 94 0.95 6.88 -11.91
C GLU A 94 1.05 8.35 -11.46
N VAL A 95 0.98 8.62 -10.16
CA VAL A 95 1.11 9.98 -9.62
C VAL A 95 2.56 10.46 -9.63
N GLU A 96 3.52 9.57 -9.38
CA GLU A 96 4.95 9.85 -9.52
C GLU A 96 5.30 10.23 -10.97
N GLN A 97 4.81 9.47 -11.95
CA GLN A 97 5.00 9.81 -13.36
C GLN A 97 4.44 11.20 -13.71
N LYS A 98 3.23 11.51 -13.25
CA LYS A 98 2.64 12.85 -13.44
C LYS A 98 3.46 13.95 -12.75
N LYS A 99 4.03 13.67 -11.58
CA LYS A 99 4.90 14.63 -10.89
C LYS A 99 6.13 14.94 -11.73
N GLU A 100 6.77 13.92 -12.31
CA GLU A 100 7.93 14.08 -13.21
C GLU A 100 7.57 14.91 -14.45
N GLU A 101 6.40 14.69 -15.05
CA GLU A 101 5.92 15.51 -16.17
C GLU A 101 5.79 16.99 -15.78
N TRP A 102 5.26 17.29 -14.59
CA TRP A 102 5.16 18.67 -14.10
C TRP A 102 6.51 19.29 -13.74
N GLU A 103 7.45 18.50 -13.23
CA GLU A 103 8.83 18.93 -12.97
C GLU A 103 9.55 19.30 -14.27
N GLU A 104 9.35 18.51 -15.33
CA GLU A 104 9.88 18.81 -16.66
C GLU A 104 9.26 20.07 -17.27
N ILE A 105 7.94 20.28 -17.13
CA ILE A 105 7.27 21.52 -17.55
C ILE A 105 7.86 22.71 -16.80
N LEU A 106 8.02 22.60 -15.47
CA LEU A 106 8.60 23.65 -14.65
C LEU A 106 10.01 24.01 -15.11
N ARG A 107 10.85 23.00 -15.38
CA ARG A 107 12.22 23.20 -15.87
C ARG A 107 12.25 23.99 -17.18
N ARG A 108 11.38 23.66 -18.14
CA ARG A 108 11.28 24.38 -19.42
C ARG A 108 10.84 25.83 -19.23
N GLU A 109 9.81 26.06 -18.43
CA GLU A 109 9.32 27.42 -18.12
C GLU A 109 10.41 28.28 -17.45
N GLU A 110 11.24 27.68 -16.59
CA GLU A 110 12.37 28.36 -15.95
C GLU A 110 13.53 28.63 -16.93
N GLU A 111 13.88 27.67 -17.78
CA GLU A 111 14.91 27.80 -18.82
C GLU A 111 14.55 28.87 -19.88
N GLU A 112 13.31 28.87 -20.37
CA GLU A 112 12.83 29.88 -21.33
C GLU A 112 12.84 31.28 -20.71
N ASN A 113 12.46 31.41 -19.43
CA ASN A 113 12.49 32.68 -18.72
C ASN A 113 13.93 33.18 -18.48
N ALA A 114 14.90 32.29 -18.26
CA ALA A 114 16.31 32.65 -18.14
C ALA A 114 16.93 33.08 -19.49
N GLY A 115 16.54 32.42 -20.60
CA GLY A 115 16.98 32.76 -21.95
C GLY A 115 16.41 34.08 -22.48
N PHE A 116 15.26 34.53 -21.97
CA PHE A 116 14.67 35.84 -22.31
C PHE A 116 15.35 37.03 -21.60
N LEU A 117 16.15 36.78 -20.57
CA LEU A 117 16.85 37.80 -19.78
C LEU A 117 18.30 38.08 -20.26
N LEU A 118 18.76 37.39 -21.31
CA LEU A 118 20.05 37.58 -21.99
C LEU A 118 19.85 38.29 -23.34
#